data_AF-A0A7C9GG35-F1
#
_entry.id   AF-A0A7C9GG35-F1
#
_cell.length_a   1.000
_cell.length_b   1.000
_cell.length_c   1.000
_cell.angle_alpha   90.00
_cell.angle_beta   90.00
_cell.angle_gamma   90.00
#
_symmetry.space_group_name_H-M   'P 1'
#
loop_
_entity.id
_entity.type
_entity.pdbx_description
1 polymer ?
#
loop_
_entity_poly.entity_id
_entity_poly.type
_entity_poly.pdbx_seq_one_letter_code
_entity_poly.pdbx_strand_id
1 'polypeptide(L)'
;MFLVGPYLFSGDDLDAYLASRRAAALKAAAGIPPAEVNARGRDAVIRDLYARHAVPVTNLHVESAHFTSERKLTADEREAIGVSDEDADKLKAITIAIPYSGDEHLFTCTPTIYSAHQPQADVRDGNLSVTYLLNEVEEFQLENNFRRLVALVERTLEVTQWQAMAYNERLSEALAGAVGAPADAGS
;
A
#
# COMPACT_ATOMS: atom_id res chain seq x y z
N MET A 1 -20.45 -4.49 -19.44
CA MET A 1 -18.97 -4.52 -19.29
C MET A 1 -18.71 -4.06 -17.87
N PHE A 2 -18.20 -4.92 -16.99
CA PHE A 2 -18.02 -4.57 -15.58
C PHE A 2 -16.74 -3.74 -15.45
N LEU A 3 -16.88 -2.46 -15.09
CA LEU A 3 -15.72 -1.61 -14.81
C LEU A 3 -15.18 -2.00 -13.44
N VAL A 4 -14.06 -2.71 -13.49
CA VAL A 4 -13.35 -3.26 -12.34
C VAL A 4 -12.65 -2.11 -11.62
N GLY A 5 -13.12 -1.75 -10.42
CA GLY A 5 -12.41 -0.84 -9.52
C GLY A 5 -11.25 -1.56 -8.82
N PRO A 6 -10.14 -0.88 -8.51
CA PRO A 6 -8.98 -1.51 -7.90
C PRO A 6 -9.23 -2.01 -6.48
N TYR A 7 -8.92 -3.29 -6.26
CA TYR A 7 -8.66 -3.81 -4.93
C TYR A 7 -7.19 -3.57 -4.61
N LEU A 8 -6.94 -2.95 -3.46
CA LEU A 8 -5.64 -2.47 -2.97
C LEU A 8 -4.52 -3.52 -2.88
N PHE A 9 -4.78 -4.81 -3.13
CA PHE A 9 -3.85 -5.88 -2.78
C PHE A 9 -3.77 -7.00 -3.84
N SER A 10 -2.58 -7.24 -4.40
CA SER A 10 -2.21 -8.41 -5.20
C SER A 10 -0.84 -8.92 -4.74
N GLY A 11 -0.67 -10.25 -4.69
CA GLY A 11 0.57 -10.88 -4.23
C GLY A 11 1.73 -10.76 -5.22
N ASP A 12 1.46 -10.86 -6.52
CA ASP A 12 2.51 -10.93 -7.55
C ASP A 12 3.28 -9.59 -7.69
N ASP A 13 2.57 -8.47 -7.57
CA ASP A 13 3.17 -7.13 -7.63
C ASP A 13 3.89 -6.76 -6.33
N LEU A 14 3.39 -7.24 -5.18
CA LEU A 14 4.08 -7.07 -3.90
C LEU A 14 5.44 -7.79 -3.94
N ASP A 15 5.50 -9.00 -4.50
CA ASP A 15 6.76 -9.71 -4.71
C ASP A 15 7.72 -8.93 -5.63
N ALA A 16 7.21 -8.38 -6.74
CA ALA A 16 8.01 -7.55 -7.65
C ALA A 16 8.53 -6.28 -6.97
N TYR A 17 7.69 -5.61 -6.17
CA TYR A 17 8.05 -4.45 -5.36
C TYR A 17 9.17 -4.77 -4.35
N LEU A 18 8.99 -5.83 -3.56
CA LEU A 18 9.97 -6.26 -2.56
C LEU A 18 11.29 -6.69 -3.22
N ALA A 19 11.24 -7.38 -4.37
CA ALA A 19 12.41 -7.75 -5.15
C ALA A 19 13.17 -6.52 -5.67
N SER A 20 12.45 -5.52 -6.18
CA SER A 20 13.03 -4.24 -6.64
C SER A 20 13.71 -3.49 -5.49
N ARG A 21 13.06 -3.35 -4.32
CA ARG A 21 13.70 -2.75 -3.13
C ARG A 21 14.94 -3.51 -2.72
N ARG A 22 14.93 -4.86 -2.74
CA ARG A 22 16.12 -5.67 -2.43
C ARG A 22 17.26 -5.35 -3.39
N ALA A 23 16.99 -5.33 -4.70
CA ALA A 23 17.99 -5.04 -5.70
C ALA A 23 18.60 -3.63 -5.50
N ALA A 24 17.77 -2.64 -5.18
CA ALA A 24 18.24 -1.29 -4.86
C ALA A 24 19.13 -1.27 -3.61
N ALA A 25 18.76 -1.99 -2.55
CA ALA A 25 19.54 -2.07 -1.32
C ALA A 25 20.91 -2.73 -1.54
N LEU A 26 20.96 -3.83 -2.31
CA LEU A 26 22.21 -4.52 -2.63
C LEU A 26 23.11 -3.69 -3.55
N LYS A 27 22.52 -2.97 -4.51
CA LYS A 27 23.26 -2.02 -5.36
C LYS A 27 23.86 -0.89 -4.52
N ALA A 28 23.11 -0.37 -3.54
CA ALA A 28 23.60 0.64 -2.62
C ALA A 28 24.76 0.11 -1.78
N ALA A 29 24.63 -1.11 -1.22
CA ALA A 29 25.69 -1.78 -0.46
C ALA A 29 26.98 -1.96 -1.28
N ALA A 30 26.86 -2.44 -2.53
CA ALA A 30 28.01 -2.64 -3.43
C ALA A 30 28.70 -1.33 -3.83
N GLY A 31 27.99 -0.20 -3.77
CA GLY A 31 28.54 1.13 -4.03
C GLY A 31 29.33 1.74 -2.87
N ILE A 32 29.34 1.12 -1.68
CA ILE A 32 30.02 1.66 -0.51
C ILE A 32 31.52 1.36 -0.58
N PRO A 33 32.40 2.38 -0.53
CA PRO A 33 33.83 2.15 -0.60
C PRO A 33 34.35 1.49 0.70
N PRO A 34 35.36 0.61 0.64
CA PRO A 34 35.94 -0.03 1.82
C PRO A 34 36.42 0.97 2.89
N ALA A 35 36.90 2.14 2.48
CA ALA A 35 37.30 3.20 3.40
C ALA A 35 36.15 3.70 4.28
N GLU A 36 34.93 3.77 3.74
CA GLU A 36 33.75 4.16 4.53
C GLU A 36 33.35 3.05 5.51
N VAL A 37 33.39 1.79 5.08
CA VAL A 37 33.14 0.63 5.95
C VAL A 37 34.13 0.61 7.11
N ASN A 38 35.42 0.87 6.85
CA ASN A 38 36.46 0.94 7.87
C ASN A 38 36.24 2.12 8.84
N ALA A 39 35.85 3.29 8.33
CA ALA A 39 35.66 4.48 9.15
C ALA A 39 34.43 4.40 10.07
N ARG A 40 33.33 3.82 9.58
CA ARG A 40 32.04 3.80 10.27
C ARG A 40 31.78 2.49 11.01
N GLY A 41 32.48 1.44 10.64
CA GLY A 41 32.20 0.07 11.07
C GLY A 41 31.10 -0.57 10.22
N ARG A 42 31.31 -1.85 9.89
CA ARG A 42 30.41 -2.65 9.04
C ARG A 42 28.97 -2.66 9.55
N ASP A 43 28.77 -2.85 10.86
CA ASP A 43 27.42 -2.95 11.44
C ASP A 43 26.65 -1.62 11.39
N ALA A 44 27.34 -0.49 11.51
CA ALA A 44 26.72 0.82 11.38
C ALA A 44 26.25 1.06 9.93
N VAL A 45 27.07 0.68 8.95
CA VAL A 45 26.72 0.75 7.53
C VAL A 45 25.52 -0.15 7.21
N ILE A 46 25.51 -1.39 7.69
CA ILE A 46 24.40 -2.33 7.48
C ILE A 46 23.11 -1.76 8.10
N ARG A 47 23.17 -1.26 9.33
CA ARG A 47 22.01 -0.66 10.02
C ARG A 47 21.42 0.52 9.26
N ASP A 48 22.28 1.37 8.72
CA ASP A 48 21.89 2.51 7.90
C ASP A 48 21.20 2.10 6.59
N LEU A 49 21.77 1.11 5.89
CA LEU A 49 21.18 0.58 4.67
C LEU A 49 19.84 -0.08 4.97
N TYR A 50 19.78 -0.87 6.04
CA TYR A 50 18.56 -1.50 6.51
C TYR A 50 17.48 -0.44 6.81
N ALA A 51 17.80 0.58 7.60
CA ALA A 51 16.85 1.64 7.95
C ALA A 51 16.29 2.39 6.71
N ARG A 52 17.08 2.52 5.64
CA ARG A 52 16.65 3.15 4.39
C ARG A 52 15.77 2.25 3.51
N HIS A 53 16.05 0.95 3.50
CA HIS A 53 15.46 0.02 2.54
C HIS A 53 14.40 -0.90 3.12
N ALA A 54 14.36 -1.08 4.44
CA ALA A 54 13.31 -1.82 5.12
C ALA A 54 11.93 -1.25 4.79
N VAL A 55 10.94 -2.13 4.74
CA VAL A 55 9.54 -1.76 4.61
C VAL A 55 9.00 -1.45 6.02
N PRO A 56 8.52 -0.23 6.28
CA PRO A 56 7.97 0.12 7.59
C PRO A 56 6.68 -0.65 7.88
N VAL A 57 6.43 -0.87 9.17
CA VAL A 57 5.12 -1.38 9.65
C VAL A 57 4.04 -0.40 9.20
N THR A 58 2.98 -0.93 8.61
CA THR A 58 1.94 -0.13 7.98
C THR A 58 0.64 -0.27 8.73
N ASN A 59 0.03 0.86 9.12
CA ASN A 59 -1.16 0.85 9.98
C ASN A 59 -2.21 1.82 9.41
N LEU A 60 -3.47 1.40 9.50
CA LEU A 60 -4.62 2.26 9.26
C LEU A 60 -5.07 2.90 10.56
N HIS A 61 -5.35 4.20 10.51
CA HIS A 61 -5.85 4.99 11.65
C HIS A 61 -7.36 5.19 11.47
N VAL A 62 -8.12 4.09 11.63
CA VAL A 62 -9.56 4.02 11.34
C VAL A 62 -10.36 4.98 12.21
N GLU A 63 -9.94 5.17 13.46
CA GLU A 63 -10.53 6.13 14.39
C GLU A 63 -10.36 7.59 13.95
N SER A 64 -9.40 7.84 13.04
CA SER A 64 -9.14 9.15 12.44
C SER A 64 -9.76 9.29 11.04
N ALA A 65 -10.61 8.33 10.62
CA ALA A 65 -11.29 8.39 9.35
C ALA A 65 -12.26 9.59 9.29
N HIS A 66 -12.31 10.23 8.13
CA HIS A 66 -13.13 11.42 7.94
C HIS A 66 -13.74 11.47 6.55
N PHE A 67 -14.92 12.07 6.46
CA PHE A 67 -15.57 12.37 5.21
C PHE A 67 -14.78 13.44 4.45
N THR A 68 -14.57 13.24 3.16
CA THR A 68 -13.80 14.17 2.31
C THR A 68 -14.66 14.86 1.27
N SER A 69 -15.55 14.12 0.60
CA SER A 69 -16.38 14.68 -0.46
C SER A 69 -17.66 13.89 -0.71
N GLU A 70 -18.68 14.63 -1.15
CA GLU A 70 -19.89 14.10 -1.76
C GLU A 70 -20.08 14.79 -3.11
N ARG A 71 -20.37 14.01 -4.16
CA ARG A 71 -20.60 14.55 -5.50
C ARG A 71 -21.53 13.65 -6.31
N LYS A 72 -22.07 14.20 -7.40
CA LYS A 72 -22.70 13.38 -8.45
C LYS A 72 -21.67 12.44 -9.09
N LEU A 73 -22.16 11.33 -9.64
CA LEU A 73 -21.32 10.42 -10.42
C LEU A 73 -20.89 11.10 -11.72
N THR A 74 -19.66 10.79 -12.12
CA THR A 74 -19.14 11.13 -13.45
C THR A 74 -19.83 10.29 -14.53
N ALA A 75 -19.63 10.63 -15.81
CA ALA A 75 -20.14 9.80 -16.91
C ALA A 75 -19.54 8.38 -16.87
N ASP A 76 -18.23 8.30 -16.67
CA ASP A 76 -17.49 7.03 -16.61
C ASP A 76 -17.97 6.14 -15.46
N GLU A 77 -18.22 6.72 -14.27
CA GLU A 77 -18.76 5.95 -13.14
C GLU A 77 -20.19 5.48 -13.38
N ARG A 78 -21.03 6.28 -14.07
CA ARG A 78 -22.41 5.87 -14.42
C ARG A 78 -22.41 4.72 -15.43
N GLU A 79 -21.54 4.81 -16.43
CA GLU A 79 -21.31 3.74 -17.39
C GLU A 79 -20.77 2.48 -16.68
N ALA A 80 -19.88 2.66 -15.71
CA ALA A 80 -19.26 1.58 -14.95
C ALA A 80 -20.25 0.68 -14.23
N ILE A 81 -21.25 1.29 -13.59
CA ILE A 81 -22.26 0.58 -12.80
C ILE A 81 -23.54 0.31 -13.59
N GLY A 82 -23.57 0.64 -14.89
CA GLY A 82 -24.67 0.32 -15.79
C GLY A 82 -25.99 1.00 -15.45
N VAL A 83 -25.95 2.24 -14.95
CA VAL A 83 -27.14 2.98 -14.52
C VAL A 83 -27.84 3.66 -15.68
N SER A 84 -29.18 3.65 -15.66
CA SER A 84 -30.02 4.37 -16.62
C SER A 84 -29.95 5.88 -16.40
N ASP A 85 -30.13 6.68 -17.45
CA ASP A 85 -30.14 8.15 -17.33
C ASP A 85 -31.23 8.65 -16.36
N GLU A 86 -32.33 7.91 -16.19
CA GLU A 86 -33.43 8.23 -15.28
C GLU A 86 -33.06 8.06 -13.79
N ASP A 87 -32.14 7.16 -13.47
CA ASP A 87 -31.69 6.89 -12.10
C ASP A 87 -30.37 7.57 -11.75
N ALA A 88 -29.67 8.11 -12.75
CA ALA A 88 -28.39 8.80 -12.58
C ALA A 88 -28.45 9.96 -11.57
N ASP A 89 -29.56 10.69 -11.52
CA ASP A 89 -29.74 11.83 -10.60
C ASP A 89 -30.00 11.41 -9.14
N LYS A 90 -30.29 10.13 -8.88
CA LYS A 90 -30.55 9.58 -7.54
C LYS A 90 -29.31 9.00 -6.88
N LEU A 91 -28.19 8.98 -7.60
CA LEU A 91 -26.95 8.39 -7.17
C LEU A 91 -25.90 9.47 -6.87
N LYS A 92 -25.05 9.17 -5.90
CA LYS A 92 -23.90 9.99 -5.54
C LYS A 92 -22.67 9.15 -5.20
N ALA A 93 -21.53 9.79 -5.30
CA ALA A 93 -20.25 9.28 -4.82
C ALA A 93 -19.93 9.94 -3.48
N ILE A 94 -19.70 9.13 -2.45
CA ILE A 94 -19.24 9.56 -1.12
C ILE A 94 -17.84 9.02 -0.91
N THR A 95 -16.89 9.89 -0.56
CA THR A 95 -15.50 9.51 -0.28
C THR A 95 -15.16 9.70 1.19
N ILE A 96 -14.65 8.64 1.81
CA ILE A 96 -14.14 8.62 3.18
C ILE A 96 -12.64 8.37 3.11
N ALA A 97 -11.84 9.24 3.72
CA ALA A 97 -10.41 9.07 3.84
C ALA A 97 -10.05 8.43 5.19
N ILE A 98 -9.13 7.48 5.16
CA ILE A 98 -8.56 6.82 6.33
C ILE A 98 -7.06 7.12 6.34
N PRO A 99 -6.55 7.93 7.28
CA PRO A 99 -5.12 8.15 7.38
C PRO A 99 -4.36 6.84 7.59
N TYR A 100 -3.17 6.72 7.01
CA TYR A 100 -2.28 5.60 7.28
C TYR A 100 -0.86 6.08 7.59
N SER A 101 -0.09 5.21 8.23
CA SER A 101 1.36 5.36 8.37
C SER A 101 2.04 4.14 7.78
N GLY A 102 3.23 4.31 7.21
CA GLY A 102 4.02 3.19 6.67
C GLY A 102 4.22 3.32 5.16
N ASP A 103 4.10 2.20 4.45
CA ASP A 103 4.40 2.11 3.03
C ASP A 103 3.10 2.03 2.21
N GLU A 104 2.90 2.99 1.32
CA GLU A 104 1.73 3.01 0.43
C GLU A 104 1.66 1.81 -0.50
N HIS A 105 2.82 1.22 -0.85
CA HIS A 105 2.88 0.09 -1.76
C HIS A 105 2.27 -1.19 -1.19
N LEU A 106 2.06 -1.23 0.13
CA LEU A 106 1.29 -2.29 0.77
C LEU A 106 -0.20 -2.18 0.50
N PHE A 107 -0.68 -1.03 0.01
CA PHE A 107 -2.06 -0.78 -0.39
C PHE A 107 -2.23 -0.59 -1.90
N THR A 108 -1.18 -0.75 -2.70
CA THR A 108 -1.30 -0.61 -4.15
C THR A 108 -1.35 -1.98 -4.79
N CYS A 109 -2.46 -2.30 -5.47
CA CYS A 109 -2.46 -3.26 -6.56
C CYS A 109 -3.68 -3.20 -7.47
N THR A 110 -3.48 -3.72 -8.67
CA THR A 110 -4.46 -3.76 -9.76
C THR A 110 -5.35 -5.00 -9.59
N PRO A 111 -6.68 -4.86 -9.76
CA PRO A 111 -7.63 -5.92 -9.41
C PRO A 111 -7.63 -7.05 -10.44
N THR A 112 -7.76 -8.28 -9.95
CA THR A 112 -8.45 -9.32 -10.71
C THR A 112 -9.55 -9.87 -9.81
N ILE A 113 -10.82 -9.57 -10.13
CA ILE A 113 -12.05 -10.40 -9.99
C ILE A 113 -13.32 -9.54 -9.77
N TYR A 114 -14.41 -10.04 -10.35
CA TYR A 114 -15.77 -9.53 -10.54
C TYR A 114 -16.61 -9.31 -9.25
N SER A 115 -17.28 -8.16 -9.16
CA SER A 115 -18.60 -8.04 -8.51
C SER A 115 -19.41 -6.88 -9.11
N ALA A 116 -20.69 -6.75 -8.70
CA ALA A 116 -21.65 -5.84 -9.31
C ALA A 116 -21.49 -4.35 -8.90
N HIS A 117 -21.14 -4.02 -7.64
CA HIS A 117 -21.02 -2.63 -7.16
C HIS A 117 -20.01 -2.50 -6.00
N GLN A 118 -18.72 -2.65 -6.28
CA GLN A 118 -17.67 -2.48 -5.26
C GLN A 118 -17.33 -1.00 -5.01
N PRO A 119 -17.02 -0.61 -3.76
CA PRO A 119 -16.42 0.69 -3.50
C PRO A 119 -15.05 0.77 -4.18
N GLN A 120 -14.70 1.95 -4.67
CA GLN A 120 -13.38 2.24 -5.21
C GLN A 120 -12.45 2.62 -4.06
N ALA A 121 -11.19 2.21 -4.11
CA ALA A 121 -10.19 2.56 -3.11
C ALA A 121 -8.91 3.03 -3.79
N ASP A 122 -8.31 4.08 -3.26
CA ASP A 122 -7.08 4.69 -3.78
C ASP A 122 -6.23 5.23 -2.63
N VAL A 123 -4.91 5.23 -2.78
CA VAL A 123 -3.99 5.77 -1.79
C VAL A 123 -3.38 7.07 -2.29
N ARG A 124 -3.64 8.16 -1.57
CA ARG A 124 -3.19 9.50 -1.92
C ARG A 124 -3.13 10.38 -0.69
N ASP A 125 -2.19 11.33 -0.70
CA ASP A 125 -2.05 12.35 0.33
C ASP A 125 -1.96 11.78 1.77
N GLY A 126 -1.32 10.62 1.94
CA GLY A 126 -1.21 9.93 3.24
C GLY A 126 -2.52 9.30 3.73
N ASN A 127 -3.51 9.13 2.85
CA ASN A 127 -4.79 8.53 3.16
C ASN A 127 -5.13 7.38 2.21
N LEU A 128 -5.78 6.35 2.75
CA LEU A 128 -6.60 5.43 1.98
C LEU A 128 -7.98 6.07 1.76
N SER A 129 -8.24 6.52 0.54
CA SER A 129 -9.50 7.12 0.10
C SER A 129 -10.43 6.04 -0.43
N VAL A 130 -11.55 5.82 0.25
CA VAL A 130 -12.60 4.88 -0.19
C VAL A 130 -13.79 5.65 -0.70
N THR A 131 -14.19 5.40 -1.95
CA THR A 131 -15.34 6.02 -2.61
C THR A 131 -16.47 5.00 -2.80
N TYR A 132 -17.62 5.31 -2.22
CA TYR A 132 -18.85 4.53 -2.35
C TYR A 132 -19.75 5.18 -3.39
N LEU A 133 -20.25 4.37 -4.33
CA LEU A 133 -21.27 4.77 -5.30
C LEU A 133 -22.62 4.26 -4.79
N LEU A 134 -23.49 5.16 -4.33
CA LEU A 134 -24.69 4.81 -3.57
C LEU A 134 -25.88 5.64 -4.05
N ASN A 135 -27.10 5.10 -3.89
CA ASN A 135 -28.30 5.92 -3.92
C ASN A 135 -28.55 6.59 -2.57
N GLU A 136 -29.40 7.62 -2.55
CA GLU A 136 -29.77 8.34 -1.31
C GLU A 136 -30.37 7.40 -0.25
N VAL A 137 -31.11 6.37 -0.68
CA VAL A 137 -31.70 5.38 0.22
C VAL A 137 -30.70 4.36 0.77
N GLU A 138 -29.46 4.29 0.30
CA GLU A 138 -28.42 3.37 0.75
C GLU A 138 -27.45 4.02 1.75
N GLU A 139 -27.55 5.33 1.96
CA GLU A 139 -26.70 6.06 2.90
C GLU A 139 -26.80 5.52 4.33
N PHE A 140 -27.97 5.02 4.74
CA PHE A 140 -28.12 4.41 6.06
C PHE A 140 -27.26 3.14 6.25
N GLN A 141 -26.83 2.51 5.15
CA GLN A 141 -25.95 1.33 5.17
C GLN A 141 -24.47 1.70 5.07
N LEU A 142 -24.14 2.96 4.76
CA LEU A 142 -22.76 3.40 4.52
C LEU A 142 -21.84 3.05 5.68
N GLU A 143 -22.27 3.31 6.92
CA GLU A 143 -21.47 3.01 8.11
C GLU A 143 -21.17 1.50 8.24
N ASN A 144 -22.17 0.65 8.02
CA ASN A 144 -21.99 -0.80 8.09
C ASN A 144 -21.09 -1.32 6.95
N ASN A 145 -21.26 -0.77 5.74
CA ASN A 145 -20.44 -1.10 4.58
C ASN A 145 -19.00 -0.64 4.76
N PHE A 146 -18.80 0.53 5.37
CA PHE A 146 -17.50 1.06 5.76
C PHE A 146 -16.79 0.15 6.74
N ARG A 147 -17.43 -0.20 7.86
CA ARG A 147 -16.85 -1.11 8.87
C ARG A 147 -16.45 -2.46 8.28
N ARG A 148 -17.30 -3.04 7.40
CA ARG A 148 -17.01 -4.32 6.74
C ARG A 148 -15.83 -4.23 5.79
N LEU A 149 -15.76 -3.16 4.99
CA LEU A 149 -14.64 -2.95 4.08
C LEU A 149 -13.34 -2.77 4.85
N VAL A 150 -13.33 -1.90 5.87
CA VAL A 150 -12.15 -1.65 6.70
C VAL A 150 -11.64 -2.95 7.32
N ALA A 151 -12.52 -3.77 7.90
CA ALA A 151 -12.12 -5.06 8.47
C ALA A 151 -11.48 -6.00 7.43
N LEU A 152 -11.95 -5.97 6.17
CA LEU A 152 -11.33 -6.72 5.09
C LEU A 152 -9.96 -6.16 4.72
N VAL A 153 -9.83 -4.84 4.62
CA VAL A 153 -8.57 -4.15 4.30
C VAL A 153 -7.53 -4.40 5.39
N GLU A 154 -7.89 -4.27 6.67
CA GLU A 154 -7.00 -4.54 7.81
C GLU A 154 -6.50 -5.99 7.81
N ARG A 155 -7.39 -6.96 7.54
CA ARG A 155 -7.01 -8.37 7.46
C ARG A 155 -6.03 -8.63 6.32
N THR A 156 -6.25 -8.03 5.15
CA THR A 156 -5.34 -8.19 4.01
C THR A 156 -4.02 -7.47 4.26
N LEU A 157 -4.06 -6.31 4.91
CA LEU A 157 -2.86 -5.58 5.32
C LEU A 157 -2.03 -6.38 6.32
N GLU A 158 -2.65 -7.10 7.26
CA GLU A 158 -1.95 -7.99 8.19
C GLU A 158 -1.15 -9.08 7.44
N VAL A 159 -1.78 -9.73 6.44
CA VAL A 159 -1.13 -10.77 5.64
C VAL A 159 0.04 -10.22 4.82
N THR A 160 -0.15 -9.08 4.15
CA THR A 160 0.91 -8.43 3.36
C THR A 160 2.05 -7.93 4.24
N GLN A 161 1.74 -7.47 5.46
CA GLN A 161 2.76 -7.12 6.45
C GLN A 161 3.63 -8.29 6.87
N TRP A 162 3.08 -9.50 7.02
CA TRP A 162 3.91 -10.68 7.30
C TRP A 162 4.93 -10.96 6.19
N GLN A 163 4.55 -10.74 4.93
CA GLN A 163 5.47 -10.86 3.80
C GLN A 163 6.56 -9.78 3.84
N ALA A 164 6.19 -8.53 4.17
CA ALA A 164 7.13 -7.43 4.36
C ALA A 164 8.09 -7.68 5.53
N MET A 165 7.61 -8.27 6.63
CA MET A 165 8.46 -8.68 7.77
C MET A 165 9.46 -9.76 7.36
N ALA A 166 9.02 -10.81 6.66
CA ALA A 166 9.90 -11.85 6.15
C ALA A 166 10.94 -11.29 5.15
N TYR A 167 10.55 -10.31 4.34
CA TYR A 167 11.47 -9.55 3.48
C TYR A 167 12.53 -8.81 4.32
N ASN A 168 12.10 -8.07 5.34
CA ASN A 168 12.99 -7.30 6.20
C ASN A 168 14.02 -8.20 6.90
N GLU A 169 13.61 -9.36 7.42
CA GLU A 169 14.54 -10.34 8.02
C GLU A 169 15.62 -10.76 7.02
N ARG A 170 15.22 -11.18 5.81
CA ARG A 170 16.14 -11.61 4.74
C ARG A 170 17.02 -10.48 4.21
N LEU A 171 16.54 -9.23 4.24
CA LEU A 171 17.29 -8.06 3.80
C LEU A 171 18.53 -7.85 4.67
N SER A 172 18.39 -7.98 5.99
CA SER A 172 19.51 -7.83 6.93
C SER A 172 20.66 -8.80 6.62
N GLU A 173 20.32 -10.08 6.41
CA GLU A 173 21.30 -11.11 6.03
C GLU A 173 21.97 -10.82 4.68
N ALA A 174 21.18 -10.41 3.70
CA ALA A 174 21.69 -10.09 2.36
C ALA A 174 22.64 -8.88 2.38
N LEU A 175 22.33 -7.85 3.18
CA LEU A 175 23.20 -6.70 3.38
C LEU A 175 24.50 -7.08 4.10
N ALA A 176 24.44 -7.95 5.10
CA ALA A 176 25.64 -8.47 5.74
C ALA A 176 26.56 -9.19 4.74
N GLY A 177 26.00 -9.99 3.81
CA GLY A 177 26.78 -10.63 2.76
C GLY A 177 27.35 -9.68 1.71
N ALA A 178 26.67 -8.56 1.43
CA ALA A 178 27.04 -7.61 0.38
C ALA A 178 28.01 -6.51 0.83
N VAL A 179 27.92 -6.05 2.09
CA VAL A 179 28.87 -5.08 2.64
C VAL A 179 30.18 -5.81 2.94
N GLY A 180 31.23 -5.46 2.19
CA GLY A 180 32.56 -6.05 2.30
C GLY A 180 33.09 -6.05 3.73
N ALA A 181 33.93 -7.05 4.05
CA ALA A 181 34.64 -7.04 5.32
C ALA A 181 35.52 -5.79 5.42
N PRO A 182 35.70 -5.22 6.61
CA PRO A 182 36.71 -4.18 6.79
C PRO A 182 38.06 -4.73 6.31
N ALA A 183 38.78 -3.98 5.49
CA ALA A 183 40.11 -4.39 5.07
C ALA A 183 40.98 -4.44 6.33
N ASP A 184 41.53 -5.61 6.65
CA ASP A 184 42.47 -5.77 7.76
C ASP A 184 43.52 -4.67 7.63
N ALA A 185 43.58 -3.80 8.64
CA ALA A 185 44.62 -2.80 8.73
C ALA A 185 45.94 -3.56 8.90
N GLY A 186 46.65 -3.76 7.79
CA GLY A 186 47.96 -4.38 7.63
C GLY A 186 48.61 -4.98 8.87
N SER A 187 48.72 -6.30 8.88
CA SER A 187 49.89 -6.98 9.49
C SER A 187 51.13 -6.75 8.63
#